data_AF-A0A1G2FUR7-F1
#
_entry.id   AF-A0A1G2FUR7-F1
#
_cell.length_a   1.000
_cell.length_b   1.000
_cell.length_c   1.000
_cell.angle_alpha   90.00
_cell.angle_beta   90.00
_cell.angle_gamma   90.00
#
_symmetry.space_group_name_H-M   'P 1'
#
loop_
_entity.id
_entity.type
_entity.pdbx_description
1 polymer ?
#
loop_
_entity_poly.entity_id
_entity_poly.type
_entity_poly.pdbx_seq_one_letter_code
_entity_poly.pdbx_strand_id
1 'polypeptide(L)'
;MCHGAGREFFYDWQNAKAISASLTLIFILLELPEKETSAKIPQLMTVQTITKSGMHGGSLYGQFSSFIRTYLSSLYQRQTTPIIEMIQAMKIAYEFMFEPQEEMYQHDFRAGVFSEFGWLNTDCPGNACGLNPSLDAEYDMKKPCHGYKFSCHNVDTAAQQLTLLAGVAALHDKARQEIKS
;
A
#
# COMPACT_ATOMS: atom_id res chain seq x y z
N MET A 1 -6.89 -7.52 23.35
CA MET A 1 -7.51 -8.16 24.54
C MET A 1 -7.55 -7.12 25.65
N CYS A 2 -8.66 -7.00 26.38
CA CYS A 2 -8.81 -6.03 27.47
C CYS A 2 -8.18 -6.60 28.76
N HIS A 3 -7.12 -5.99 29.26
CA HIS A 3 -6.47 -6.33 30.54
C HIS A 3 -7.28 -5.86 31.76
N GLY A 4 -8.57 -6.21 31.84
CA GLY A 4 -9.35 -6.13 33.09
C GLY A 4 -9.73 -4.73 33.61
N ALA A 5 -9.51 -3.64 32.86
CA ALA A 5 -9.76 -2.27 33.36
C ALA A 5 -11.14 -1.66 33.01
N GLY A 6 -11.98 -2.32 32.21
CA GLY A 6 -13.35 -1.88 31.94
C GLY A 6 -13.50 -0.49 31.27
N ARG A 7 -12.42 0.11 30.75
CA ARG A 7 -12.50 1.36 29.99
C ARG A 7 -12.74 1.04 28.52
N GLU A 8 -13.85 1.51 27.99
CA GLU A 8 -14.08 1.55 26.55
C GLU A 8 -13.16 2.61 25.93
N PHE A 9 -12.29 2.18 25.01
CA PHE A 9 -11.51 3.10 24.19
C PHE A 9 -12.34 3.45 22.96
N PHE A 10 -12.61 4.75 22.78
CA PHE A 10 -13.25 5.27 21.57
C PHE A 10 -12.20 5.94 20.70
N TYR A 11 -11.98 5.39 19.52
CA TYR A 11 -11.13 6.03 18.51
C TYR A 11 -11.98 6.95 17.63
N ASP A 12 -11.63 8.25 17.62
CA ASP A 12 -12.23 9.20 16.68
C ASP A 12 -11.54 9.14 15.32
N TRP A 13 -12.16 8.42 14.39
CA TRP A 13 -11.67 8.25 13.02
C TRP A 13 -12.13 9.33 12.05
N GLN A 14 -12.77 10.42 12.49
CA GLN A 14 -13.31 11.44 11.56
C GLN A 14 -12.21 12.06 10.70
N ASN A 15 -11.06 12.40 11.29
CA ASN A 15 -9.94 12.96 10.54
C ASN A 15 -9.39 11.97 9.50
N ALA A 16 -9.17 10.71 9.88
CA ALA A 16 -8.70 9.68 8.96
C ALA A 16 -9.69 9.46 7.80
N LYS A 17 -11.00 9.44 8.10
CA LYS A 17 -12.06 9.34 7.09
C LYS A 17 -12.08 10.54 6.15
N ALA A 18 -11.93 11.76 6.66
CA ALA A 18 -11.91 12.97 5.86
C ALA A 18 -10.70 13.01 4.91
N ILE A 19 -9.52 12.60 5.39
CA ILE A 19 -8.31 12.48 4.56
C ILE A 19 -8.51 11.41 3.50
N SER A 20 -8.93 10.21 3.89
CA SER A 20 -9.21 9.10 2.98
C SER A 20 -10.22 9.46 1.88
N ALA A 21 -11.31 10.16 2.24
CA ALA A 21 -12.32 10.61 1.28
C ALA A 21 -11.75 11.67 0.30
N SER A 22 -10.92 12.59 0.81
CA SER A 22 -10.26 13.61 -0.01
C SER A 22 -9.29 12.97 -1.01
N LEU A 23 -8.50 11.99 -0.57
CA LEU A 23 -7.58 11.25 -1.42
C LEU A 23 -8.33 10.44 -2.49
N THR A 24 -9.48 9.85 -2.15
CA THR A 24 -10.35 9.17 -3.12
C THR A 24 -10.75 10.09 -4.26
N LEU A 25 -11.20 11.32 -3.96
CA LEU A 25 -11.55 12.30 -4.99
C LEU A 25 -10.34 12.71 -5.83
N ILE A 26 -9.19 12.93 -5.20
CA ILE A 26 -7.95 13.26 -5.90
C ILE A 26 -7.54 12.14 -6.86
N PHE A 27 -7.57 10.88 -6.41
CA PHE A 27 -7.16 9.75 -7.24
C PHE A 27 -8.09 9.52 -8.43
N ILE A 28 -9.40 9.74 -8.28
CA ILE A 28 -10.35 9.73 -9.40
C ILE A 28 -9.95 10.76 -10.47
N LEU A 29 -9.56 11.97 -10.05
CA LEU A 29 -9.14 13.02 -10.98
C LEU A 29 -7.79 12.72 -11.64
N LEU A 30 -6.86 12.06 -10.91
CA LEU A 30 -5.52 11.73 -11.42
C LEU A 30 -5.50 10.49 -12.32
N GLU A 31 -6.51 9.63 -12.25
CA GLU A 31 -6.59 8.42 -13.08
C GLU A 31 -6.81 8.71 -14.57
N LEU A 32 -7.40 9.86 -14.90
CA LEU A 32 -7.75 10.26 -16.27
C LEU A 32 -6.87 11.42 -16.75
N PRO A 33 -5.57 11.22 -17.02
CA PRO A 33 -4.76 12.28 -17.60
C PRO A 33 -5.26 12.60 -19.01
N GLU A 34 -5.92 13.75 -19.18
CA GLU A 34 -6.40 14.23 -20.49
C GLU A 34 -5.26 14.65 -21.43
N LYS A 35 -4.06 14.86 -20.88
CA LYS A 35 -2.89 15.36 -21.59
C LYS A 35 -1.65 14.58 -21.20
N GLU A 36 -0.80 14.30 -22.19
CA GLU A 36 0.55 13.84 -21.93
C GLU A 36 1.30 14.89 -21.08
N THR A 37 1.98 14.41 -20.05
CA THR A 37 2.75 15.28 -19.16
C THR A 37 4.18 15.45 -19.70
N SER A 38 4.82 16.58 -19.42
CA SER A 38 6.24 16.79 -19.72
C SER A 38 7.19 16.04 -18.75
N ALA A 39 6.70 15.03 -18.04
CA ALA A 39 7.47 14.29 -17.06
C ALA A 39 8.56 13.48 -17.77
N LYS A 40 9.83 13.70 -17.38
CA LYS A 40 10.98 12.96 -17.92
C LYS A 40 11.04 11.50 -17.45
N ILE A 41 10.11 11.10 -16.60
CA ILE A 41 10.18 9.88 -15.80
C ILE A 41 8.84 9.20 -15.97
N PRO A 42 8.81 7.91 -16.30
CA PRO A 42 7.56 7.21 -16.50
C PRO A 42 6.74 7.19 -15.21
N GLN A 43 5.42 7.22 -15.36
CA GLN A 43 4.50 6.97 -14.26
C GLN A 43 4.74 5.54 -13.75
N LEU A 44 5.06 5.42 -12.46
CA LEU A 44 5.40 4.13 -11.88
C LEU A 44 4.16 3.32 -11.47
N MET A 45 3.09 4.00 -11.05
CA MET A 45 1.87 3.35 -10.60
C MET A 45 0.65 4.27 -10.72
N THR A 46 -0.53 3.67 -10.70
CA THR A 46 -1.80 4.30 -10.35
C THR A 46 -2.25 3.77 -9.00
N VAL A 47 -2.98 4.60 -8.26
CA VAL A 47 -3.57 4.24 -6.98
C VAL A 47 -5.00 4.75 -6.96
N GLN A 48 -5.90 3.93 -6.44
CA GLN A 48 -7.31 4.24 -6.23
C GLN A 48 -7.69 3.79 -4.83
N THR A 49 -8.53 4.59 -4.18
CA THR A 49 -9.06 4.30 -2.85
C THR A 49 -10.58 4.31 -2.90
N ILE A 50 -11.20 3.56 -1.99
CA ILE A 50 -12.62 3.69 -1.69
C ILE A 50 -12.74 4.02 -0.21
N THR A 51 -13.50 5.08 0.09
CA THR A 51 -13.85 5.46 1.45
C THR A 51 -15.35 5.28 1.64
N LYS A 52 -15.74 4.37 2.53
CA LYS A 52 -17.15 4.15 2.92
C LYS A 52 -17.27 4.04 4.44
N SER A 53 -18.46 4.34 4.95
CA SER A 53 -18.82 4.04 6.34
C SER A 53 -19.16 2.56 6.50
N GLY A 54 -18.63 1.90 7.53
CA GLY A 54 -18.93 0.51 7.86
C GLY A 54 -17.72 -0.43 7.71
N MET A 55 -17.94 -1.73 7.90
CA MET A 55 -16.92 -2.76 7.65
C MET A 55 -16.57 -2.77 6.15
N HIS A 56 -15.29 -2.86 5.81
CA HIS A 56 -14.73 -2.72 4.45
C HIS A 56 -14.72 -1.28 3.90
N GLY A 57 -14.62 -0.29 4.79
CA GLY A 57 -14.67 1.12 4.42
C GLY A 57 -13.40 1.70 3.80
N GLY A 58 -12.29 0.95 3.73
CA GLY A 58 -10.95 1.47 3.42
C GLY A 58 -10.23 0.79 2.25
N SER A 59 -10.92 0.39 1.19
CA SER A 59 -10.26 -0.37 0.11
C SER A 59 -9.17 0.44 -0.63
N LEU A 60 -8.08 -0.22 -1.02
CA LEU A 60 -6.95 0.35 -1.76
C LEU A 60 -6.59 -0.61 -2.91
N TYR A 61 -6.45 -0.09 -4.12
CA TYR A 61 -6.08 -0.87 -5.30
C TYR A 61 -5.41 0.02 -6.33
N GLY A 62 -4.92 -0.57 -7.41
CA GLY A 62 -4.30 0.18 -8.49
C GLY A 62 -3.49 -0.71 -9.42
N GLN A 63 -2.57 -0.09 -10.15
CA GLN A 63 -1.74 -0.79 -11.12
C GLN A 63 -0.29 -0.34 -11.00
N PHE A 64 0.62 -1.30 -10.91
CA PHE A 64 2.04 -1.07 -11.11
C PHE A 64 2.36 -1.08 -12.60
N SER A 65 3.17 -0.11 -13.04
CA SER A 65 3.73 -0.09 -14.39
C SER A 65 4.77 -1.19 -14.60
N SER A 66 5.17 -1.40 -15.85
CA SER A 66 6.28 -2.30 -16.18
C SER A 66 7.62 -1.82 -15.62
N PHE A 67 7.81 -0.51 -15.42
CA PHE A 67 9.03 0.06 -14.85
C PHE A 67 9.21 -0.34 -13.39
N ILE A 68 8.20 -0.10 -12.55
CA ILE A 68 8.29 -0.47 -11.14
C ILE A 68 8.25 -2.00 -10.95
N ARG A 69 7.56 -2.73 -11.82
CA ARG A 69 7.64 -4.19 -11.83
C ARG A 69 9.08 -4.67 -12.06
N THR A 70 9.75 -4.15 -13.09
CA THR A 70 11.16 -4.49 -13.39
C THR A 70 12.07 -4.15 -12.20
N TYR A 71 11.83 -3.00 -11.56
CA TYR A 71 12.52 -2.64 -10.33
C TYR A 71 12.28 -3.66 -9.20
N LEU A 72 11.03 -3.99 -8.89
CA LEU A 72 10.68 -4.99 -7.88
C LEU A 72 11.30 -6.36 -8.18
N SER A 73 11.27 -6.79 -9.44
CA SER A 73 11.95 -8.02 -9.89
C SER A 73 13.45 -8.02 -9.56
N SER A 74 14.13 -6.88 -9.71
CA SER A 74 15.56 -6.75 -9.38
C SER A 74 15.86 -6.89 -7.88
N LEU A 75 14.87 -6.65 -7.02
CA LEU A 75 15.00 -6.82 -5.56
C LEU A 75 14.84 -8.28 -5.11
N TYR A 76 14.38 -9.18 -5.99
CA TYR A 76 14.13 -10.57 -5.64
C TYR A 76 15.43 -11.35 -5.41
N GLN A 77 15.57 -11.97 -4.23
CA GLN A 77 16.79 -12.71 -3.83
C GLN A 77 16.51 -14.18 -3.43
N ARG A 78 15.49 -14.84 -4.01
CA ARG A 78 15.01 -16.19 -3.65
C ARG A 78 14.48 -16.36 -2.21
N GLN A 79 14.76 -15.41 -1.33
CA GLN A 79 14.11 -15.21 -0.04
C GLN A 79 13.40 -13.85 -0.07
N THR A 80 12.35 -13.68 0.73
CA THR A 80 11.64 -12.39 0.82
C THR A 80 12.57 -11.33 1.40
N THR A 81 13.14 -10.48 0.55
CA THR A 81 13.89 -9.30 1.01
C THR A 81 12.90 -8.24 1.47
N PRO A 82 12.99 -7.76 2.71
CA PRO A 82 12.11 -6.72 3.21
C PRO A 82 12.43 -5.38 2.53
N ILE A 83 11.39 -4.64 2.13
CA ILE A 83 11.52 -3.25 1.66
C ILE A 83 11.38 -2.34 2.88
N ILE A 84 12.51 -2.04 3.52
CA ILE A 84 12.58 -1.39 4.83
C ILE A 84 11.89 -0.02 4.83
N GLU A 85 12.04 0.74 3.76
CA GLU A 85 11.46 2.07 3.61
C GLU A 85 9.92 2.02 3.65
N MET A 86 9.31 1.01 3.03
CA MET A 86 7.86 0.79 3.12
C MET A 86 7.45 0.44 4.55
N ILE A 87 8.16 -0.50 5.18
CA ILE A 87 7.84 -0.98 6.53
C ILE A 87 7.90 0.19 7.53
N GLN A 88 8.94 1.03 7.44
CA GLN A 88 9.10 2.19 8.30
C GLN A 88 7.99 3.23 8.09
N ALA A 89 7.66 3.56 6.83
CA ALA A 89 6.58 4.50 6.53
C ALA A 89 5.22 4.01 7.03
N MET A 90 4.91 2.72 6.83
CA MET A 90 3.69 2.10 7.35
C MET A 90 3.63 2.17 8.88
N LYS A 91 4.72 1.84 9.57
CA LYS A 91 4.80 1.91 11.04
C LYS A 91 4.52 3.32 11.55
N ILE A 92 5.23 4.31 11.01
CA ILE A 92 5.05 5.73 11.41
C ILE A 92 3.60 6.18 11.20
N ALA A 93 3.02 5.87 10.04
CA ALA A 93 1.63 6.24 9.75
C ALA A 93 0.66 5.54 10.70
N TYR A 94 0.86 4.24 10.95
CA TYR A 94 0.01 3.47 11.84
C TYR A 94 0.10 3.99 13.29
N GLU A 95 1.30 4.19 13.84
CA GLU A 95 1.52 4.72 15.19
C GLU A 95 0.98 6.14 15.40
N PHE A 96 0.93 6.94 14.33
CA PHE A 96 0.31 8.25 14.38
C PHE A 96 -1.21 8.18 14.52
N MET A 97 -1.84 7.17 13.92
CA MET A 97 -3.30 6.99 13.90
C MET A 97 -3.81 6.10 15.03
N PHE A 98 -2.99 5.14 15.46
CA PHE A 98 -3.23 4.20 16.53
C PHE A 98 -2.12 4.43 17.56
N GLU A 99 -2.47 4.76 18.80
CA GLU A 99 -1.48 4.96 19.87
C GLU A 99 -0.42 3.84 19.89
N PRO A 100 0.86 4.15 20.19
CA PRO A 100 1.92 3.15 20.22
C PRO A 100 1.58 1.98 21.16
N GLN A 101 1.49 0.77 20.61
CA GLN A 101 1.32 -0.48 21.34
C GLN A 101 2.59 -1.33 21.20
N GLU A 102 3.57 -1.14 22.10
CA GLU A 102 4.91 -1.77 22.06
C GLU A 102 4.89 -3.30 21.79
N GLU A 103 3.83 -4.00 22.20
CA GLU A 103 3.70 -5.46 22.06
C GLU A 103 3.10 -5.95 20.72
N MET A 104 2.42 -5.11 19.93
CA MET A 104 1.77 -5.54 18.67
C MET A 104 2.71 -5.55 17.44
N TYR A 105 3.90 -4.94 17.52
CA TYR A 105 4.56 -4.44 16.31
C TYR A 105 5.64 -5.32 15.65
N GLN A 106 6.02 -6.45 16.24
CA GLN A 106 7.19 -7.19 15.73
C GLN A 106 6.90 -8.05 14.49
N HIS A 107 5.65 -8.46 14.27
CA HIS A 107 5.30 -9.39 13.17
C HIS A 107 4.22 -8.89 12.21
N ASP A 108 3.60 -7.74 12.50
CA ASP A 108 2.39 -7.31 11.81
C ASP A 108 2.65 -6.39 10.60
N PHE A 109 3.89 -5.93 10.42
CA PHE A 109 4.29 -5.15 9.24
C PHE A 109 5.24 -5.95 8.36
N ARG A 110 4.84 -6.16 7.11
CA ARG A 110 5.66 -6.81 6.09
C ARG A 110 5.58 -6.03 4.80
N ALA A 111 6.68 -5.92 4.09
CA ALA A 111 6.69 -5.52 2.69
C ALA A 111 7.85 -6.21 2.02
N GLY A 112 7.62 -6.93 0.93
CA GLY A 112 8.69 -7.65 0.25
C GLY A 112 8.28 -8.17 -1.11
N VAL A 113 9.28 -8.66 -1.85
CA VAL A 113 9.09 -9.28 -3.16
C VAL A 113 9.13 -10.80 -3.04
N PHE A 114 8.08 -11.47 -3.52
CA PHE A 114 7.82 -12.89 -3.27
C PHE A 114 8.00 -13.76 -4.52
N SER A 115 8.28 -13.14 -5.66
CA SER A 115 8.49 -13.82 -6.93
C SER A 115 9.49 -13.03 -7.77
N GLU A 116 10.26 -13.74 -8.61
CA GLU A 116 11.14 -13.16 -9.62
C GLU A 116 10.42 -12.21 -10.59
N PHE A 117 9.10 -12.31 -10.71
CA PHE A 117 8.27 -11.42 -11.53
C PHE A 117 7.90 -10.10 -10.83
N GLY A 118 8.44 -9.82 -9.65
CA GLY A 118 8.22 -8.57 -8.93
C GLY A 118 6.92 -8.55 -8.12
N TRP A 119 6.48 -9.72 -7.62
CA TRP A 119 5.29 -9.87 -6.78
C TRP A 119 5.50 -9.14 -5.46
N LEU A 120 4.94 -7.94 -5.32
CA LEU A 120 4.94 -7.21 -4.06
C LEU A 120 3.81 -7.74 -3.17
N ASN A 121 4.13 -8.11 -1.95
CA ASN A 121 3.14 -8.38 -0.93
C ASN A 121 3.47 -7.56 0.32
N THR A 122 2.45 -6.94 0.89
CA THR A 122 2.57 -6.08 2.07
C THR A 122 1.50 -6.41 3.08
N ASP A 123 1.85 -6.42 4.36
CA ASP A 123 0.94 -6.60 5.48
C ASP A 123 1.08 -5.40 6.44
N CYS A 124 -0.04 -5.00 7.05
CA CYS A 124 -0.10 -4.12 8.21
C CYS A 124 -1.02 -4.74 9.28
N PRO A 125 -1.00 -4.24 10.54
CA PRO A 125 -1.81 -4.81 11.61
C PRO A 125 -3.31 -4.90 11.26
N GLY A 126 -3.89 -6.07 11.54
CA GLY A 126 -5.25 -6.44 11.20
C GLY A 126 -5.38 -7.93 10.88
N ASN A 127 -6.55 -8.36 10.41
CA ASN A 127 -6.77 -9.76 10.01
C ASN A 127 -6.34 -9.97 8.55
N ALA A 128 -5.09 -10.34 8.29
CA ALA A 128 -4.56 -10.46 6.92
C ALA A 128 -4.79 -9.16 6.12
N CYS A 129 -4.51 -8.02 6.76
CA CYS A 129 -4.73 -6.68 6.23
C CYS A 129 -3.51 -6.26 5.40
N GLY A 130 -3.67 -6.11 4.09
CA GLY A 130 -2.51 -5.96 3.22
C GLY A 130 -2.80 -5.66 1.77
N LEU A 131 -1.75 -5.60 0.96
CA LEU A 131 -1.81 -5.47 -0.50
C LEU A 131 -1.15 -6.67 -1.16
N ASN A 132 -1.83 -7.18 -2.18
CA ASN A 132 -1.37 -8.30 -2.98
C ASN A 132 -1.64 -8.03 -4.46
N PRO A 133 -0.93 -8.69 -5.39
CA PRO A 133 -1.34 -8.71 -6.78
C PRO A 133 -2.78 -9.25 -6.87
N SER A 134 -3.58 -8.65 -7.75
CA SER A 134 -4.95 -9.08 -8.01
C SER A 134 -4.96 -10.48 -8.63
N LEU A 135 -6.10 -11.18 -8.55
CA LEU A 135 -6.22 -12.57 -9.03
C LEU A 135 -5.81 -12.76 -10.51
N ASP A 136 -5.99 -11.73 -11.34
CA ASP A 136 -5.60 -11.72 -12.76
C ASP A 136 -4.13 -11.35 -13.00
N ALA A 137 -3.40 -10.90 -11.97
CA ALA A 137 -2.04 -10.38 -12.09
C ALA A 137 -1.03 -11.43 -12.58
N GLU A 138 -1.19 -12.71 -12.22
CA GLU A 138 -0.24 -13.76 -12.62
C GLU A 138 -0.09 -13.85 -14.15
N TYR A 139 -1.20 -13.67 -14.88
CA TYR A 139 -1.19 -13.70 -16.33
C TYR A 139 -0.44 -12.49 -16.92
N ASP A 140 -0.62 -11.30 -16.35
CA ASP A 140 0.05 -10.09 -16.81
C ASP A 140 1.53 -10.05 -16.44
N MET A 141 1.90 -10.61 -15.30
CA MET A 141 3.29 -10.68 -14.83
C MET A 141 4.17 -11.55 -15.72
N LYS A 142 3.61 -12.59 -16.37
CA LYS A 142 4.32 -13.44 -17.34
C LYS A 142 4.58 -12.75 -18.68
N LYS A 143 3.91 -11.63 -18.97
CA LYS A 143 4.11 -10.88 -20.23
C LYS A 143 5.31 -9.95 -20.12
N PRO A 144 6.24 -9.93 -21.09
CA PRO A 144 7.31 -8.93 -21.12
C PRO A 144 6.71 -7.52 -21.24
N CYS A 145 7.33 -6.54 -20.60
CA CYS A 145 6.93 -5.12 -20.67
C CYS A 145 5.53 -4.78 -20.11
N HIS A 146 4.85 -5.67 -19.38
CA HIS A 146 3.57 -5.39 -18.74
C HIS A 146 3.70 -4.97 -17.27
N GLY A 147 2.75 -4.18 -16.80
CA GLY A 147 2.52 -3.96 -15.38
C GLY A 147 1.71 -5.10 -14.74
N TYR A 148 1.20 -4.88 -13.52
CA TYR A 148 0.16 -5.74 -12.96
C TYR A 148 -0.73 -4.97 -11.98
N LYS A 149 -1.96 -5.44 -11.80
CA LYS A 149 -2.92 -4.86 -10.85
C LYS A 149 -2.66 -5.38 -9.44
N PHE A 150 -2.87 -4.53 -8.46
CA PHE A 150 -2.86 -4.91 -7.05
C PHE A 150 -4.16 -4.49 -6.39
N SER A 151 -4.52 -5.21 -5.33
CA SER A 151 -5.70 -4.93 -4.53
C SER A 151 -5.46 -5.28 -3.08
N CYS A 152 -6.18 -4.59 -2.21
CA CYS A 152 -6.12 -4.85 -0.79
C CYS A 152 -6.90 -6.10 -0.37
N HIS A 153 -6.53 -6.65 0.78
CA HIS A 153 -7.28 -7.67 1.50
C HIS A 153 -7.54 -7.19 2.93
N ASN A 154 -8.77 -7.32 3.43
CA ASN A 154 -9.20 -6.99 4.79
C ASN A 154 -8.74 -5.61 5.32
N VAL A 155 -8.77 -4.59 4.46
CA VAL A 155 -8.56 -3.20 4.86
C VAL A 155 -9.91 -2.59 5.26
N ASP A 156 -10.21 -2.68 6.55
CA ASP A 156 -11.54 -2.37 7.09
C ASP A 156 -11.68 -0.90 7.49
N THR A 157 -10.57 -0.22 7.77
CA THR A 157 -10.57 1.15 8.29
C THR A 157 -9.81 2.12 7.40
N ALA A 158 -10.17 3.41 7.47
CA ALA A 158 -9.43 4.48 6.81
C ALA A 158 -7.98 4.56 7.31
N ALA A 159 -7.73 4.22 8.57
CA ALA A 159 -6.38 4.24 9.11
C ALA A 159 -5.51 3.14 8.49
N GLN A 160 -5.99 1.90 8.37
CA GLN A 160 -5.26 0.84 7.65
C GLN A 160 -5.02 1.21 6.18
N GLN A 161 -6.00 1.83 5.51
CA GLN A 161 -5.83 2.32 4.14
C GLN A 161 -4.69 3.34 4.04
N LEU A 162 -4.67 4.34 4.93
CA LEU A 162 -3.65 5.37 4.97
C LEU A 162 -2.27 4.80 5.34
N THR A 163 -2.22 3.80 6.22
CA THR A 163 -1.01 3.05 6.54
C THR A 163 -0.41 2.41 5.29
N LEU A 164 -1.19 1.62 4.56
CA LEU A 164 -0.72 0.96 3.33
C LEU A 164 -0.34 1.98 2.25
N LEU A 165 -1.11 3.07 2.13
CA LEU A 165 -0.81 4.15 1.19
C LEU A 165 0.53 4.83 1.49
N ALA A 166 0.87 5.05 2.76
CA ALA A 166 2.18 5.57 3.16
C ALA A 166 3.32 4.62 2.74
N GLY A 167 3.11 3.31 2.90
CA GLY A 167 4.06 2.29 2.42
C GLY A 167 4.25 2.34 0.90
N VAL A 168 3.16 2.40 0.13
CA VAL A 168 3.21 2.48 -1.34
C VAL A 168 3.87 3.78 -1.82
N ALA A 169 3.63 4.90 -1.13
CA ALA A 169 4.29 6.17 -1.41
C ALA A 169 5.81 6.08 -1.17
N ALA A 170 6.25 5.45 -0.07
CA ALA A 170 7.68 5.23 0.19
C ALA A 170 8.33 4.33 -0.85
N LEU A 171 7.64 3.27 -1.30
CA LEU A 171 8.10 2.43 -2.42
C LEU A 171 8.27 3.25 -3.70
N HIS A 172 7.27 4.07 -4.02
CA HIS A 172 7.30 4.93 -5.19
C HIS A 172 8.52 5.87 -5.16
N ASP A 173 8.79 6.50 -4.01
CA ASP A 173 9.91 7.43 -3.88
C ASP A 173 11.25 6.73 -3.99
N LYS A 174 11.41 5.57 -3.34
CA LYS A 174 12.60 4.71 -3.47
C LYS A 174 12.83 4.32 -4.93
N ALA A 175 11.79 3.77 -5.58
CA ALA A 175 11.87 3.36 -6.98
C ALA A 175 12.19 4.54 -7.91
N ARG A 176 11.64 5.75 -7.67
CA ARG A 176 11.99 6.93 -8.47
C ARG A 176 13.42 7.37 -8.31
N GLN A 177 14.06 7.14 -7.17
CA GLN A 177 15.47 7.48 -6.97
C GLN A 177 16.37 6.48 -7.70
N GLU A 178 16.02 5.19 -7.67
CA GLU A 178 16.86 4.10 -8.19
C GLU A 178 16.62 3.77 -9.68
N ILE A 179 15.44 4.05 -10.24
CA ILE A 179 15.17 3.89 -11.69
C ILE A 179 15.84 5.01 -12.51
N LYS A 180 16.31 6.08 -11.85
CA LYS A 180 16.88 7.27 -12.51
C LYS A 180 18.41 7.34 -12.50
N SER A 181 19.06 6.29 -12.04
CA SER A 181 20.52 6.13 -12.06
C SER A 181 20.97 5.18 -13.16
#